data_AF-A0A401G3X9-F1
#
_entry.id   AF-A0A401G3X9-F1
#
_cell.length_a   1.000
_cell.length_b   1.000
_cell.length_c   1.000
_cell.angle_alpha   90.00
_cell.angle_beta   90.00
_cell.angle_gamma   90.00
#
_symmetry.space_group_name_H-M   'P 1'
#
loop_
_entity.id
_entity.type
_entity.pdbx_description
1 polymer ?
#
loop_
_entity_poly.entity_id
_entity_poly.type
_entity_poly.pdbx_seq_one_letter_code
_entity_poly.pdbx_strand_id
1 'polypeptide(L)'
;MRKWKCTVCGYIHTGNEPPEKCPVCGADKSLFEPVGESAEAAAQAGTETAAKWRCTVCGYIHTGNEPPEKCPVCGADKSLFEPVGESAEAAAQAGTETAAKWRCTVCGYIHTGNEPPEKCPVCGADKSLFEPVGESAEAAAQAGTETAAKWRCTVCGYIHTGDEPPDKCPVCGADKSLFEPMAETAAETESPAGTESVAKWRCTVCGYIHTGDEPPKKCPVCGADKSLFEALSETAAPEKSADAETAPRSSRGRIYDMLIEQMLKHHAHPVSVHIPNGVIPMNVLFILMALLFHMGSLELAAFCNTVFVVLTMPFIVFSGYIEWQKRYGGHLTNIFVIKILCATVVAASAVGIMIWWIIDPNVADATSPNRWLFFLVNLMMLGAAAVAGFIGGRFVFKD
;
A
#
# COMPACT_ATOMS: atom_id res chain seq x y z
N MET A 1 23.93 -48.48 -27.06
CA MET A 1 24.24 -47.03 -27.01
C MET A 1 23.03 -46.31 -26.45
N ARG A 2 23.21 -45.40 -25.49
CA ARG A 2 22.09 -44.67 -24.89
C ARG A 2 21.64 -43.55 -25.83
N LYS A 3 20.39 -43.13 -25.72
CA LYS A 3 19.86 -41.96 -26.43
C LYS A 3 19.56 -40.88 -25.42
N TRP A 4 19.95 -39.65 -25.74
CA TRP A 4 19.80 -38.48 -24.90
C TRP A 4 19.09 -37.39 -25.69
N LYS A 5 18.05 -36.79 -25.12
CA LYS A 5 17.28 -35.72 -25.75
C LYS A 5 17.53 -34.41 -25.03
N CYS A 6 17.97 -33.40 -25.77
CA CYS A 6 18.07 -32.04 -25.26
C CYS A 6 16.67 -31.52 -24.93
N THR A 7 16.44 -31.09 -23.70
CA THR A 7 15.14 -30.57 -23.25
C THR A 7 14.84 -29.19 -23.83
N VAL A 8 15.86 -28.45 -24.27
CA VAL A 8 15.71 -27.10 -24.84
C VAL A 8 15.23 -27.13 -26.29
N CYS A 9 15.85 -27.94 -27.15
CA CYS A 9 15.53 -27.93 -28.59
C CYS A 9 15.06 -29.29 -29.13
N GLY A 10 15.03 -30.34 -28.31
CA GLY A 10 14.59 -31.67 -28.71
C GLY A 10 15.61 -32.51 -29.48
N TYR A 11 16.84 -32.02 -29.69
CA TYR A 11 17.91 -32.77 -30.37
C TYR A 11 18.20 -34.11 -29.68
N ILE A 12 18.28 -35.21 -30.44
CA ILE A 12 18.60 -36.54 -29.91
C ILE A 12 20.04 -36.92 -30.24
N HIS A 13 20.85 -37.08 -29.21
CA HIS A 13 22.20 -37.61 -29.29
C HIS A 13 22.21 -39.12 -29.00
N THR A 14 23.01 -39.91 -29.73
CA THR A 14 23.19 -41.34 -29.47
C THR A 14 24.63 -41.59 -29.05
N GLY A 15 24.84 -41.98 -27.80
CA GLY A 15 26.15 -42.10 -27.17
C GLY A 15 26.00 -42.61 -25.74
N ASN A 16 27.09 -43.05 -25.11
CA ASN A 16 27.03 -43.50 -23.71
C ASN A 16 26.76 -42.33 -22.74
N GLU A 17 27.15 -41.12 -23.12
CA GLU A 17 26.91 -39.87 -22.40
C GLU A 17 26.36 -38.80 -23.35
N PRO A 18 25.63 -37.79 -22.84
CA PRO A 18 25.25 -36.63 -23.63
C PRO A 18 26.46 -35.73 -23.91
N PRO A 19 26.44 -34.94 -25.00
CA PRO A 19 27.54 -34.04 -25.33
C PRO A 19 27.64 -32.89 -24.32
N GLU A 20 28.86 -32.35 -24.11
CA GLU A 20 29.12 -31.24 -23.17
C GLU A 20 28.26 -30.00 -23.47
N LYS A 21 28.00 -29.74 -24.76
CA LYS A 21 27.03 -28.74 -25.22
C LYS A 21 26.22 -29.29 -26.38
N CYS A 22 24.96 -28.90 -26.44
CA CYS A 22 24.08 -29.26 -27.53
C CYS A 22 24.59 -28.65 -28.83
N PRO A 23 24.86 -29.45 -29.87
CA PRO A 23 25.38 -28.93 -31.14
C PRO A 23 24.37 -28.07 -31.90
N VAL A 24 23.08 -28.12 -31.54
CA VAL A 24 22.01 -27.36 -32.21
C VAL A 24 21.74 -26.03 -31.51
N CYS A 25 21.61 -26.02 -30.18
CA CYS A 25 21.21 -24.81 -29.44
C CYS A 25 22.23 -24.34 -28.40
N GLY A 26 23.35 -25.03 -28.22
CA GLY A 26 24.40 -24.67 -27.26
C GLY A 26 24.09 -24.98 -25.80
N ALA A 27 22.91 -25.52 -25.48
CA ALA A 27 22.50 -25.91 -24.13
C ALA A 27 23.51 -26.88 -23.49
N ASP A 28 23.88 -26.66 -22.23
CA ASP A 28 24.85 -27.49 -21.53
C ASP A 28 24.36 -28.94 -21.31
N LYS A 29 25.31 -29.85 -21.09
CA LYS A 29 25.10 -31.30 -20.88
C LYS A 29 24.02 -31.64 -19.85
N SER A 30 23.84 -30.78 -18.83
CA SER A 30 22.83 -30.95 -17.78
C SER A 30 21.39 -30.88 -18.29
N LEU A 31 21.17 -30.34 -19.49
CA LEU A 31 19.86 -30.21 -20.11
C LEU A 31 19.55 -31.34 -21.10
N PHE A 32 20.21 -32.49 -20.95
CA PHE A 32 19.93 -33.71 -21.71
C PHE A 32 19.34 -34.80 -20.83
N GLU A 33 18.19 -35.33 -21.25
CA GLU A 33 17.50 -36.42 -20.56
C GLU A 33 17.62 -37.74 -21.35
N PRO A 34 17.83 -38.89 -20.69
CA PRO A 34 17.87 -40.18 -21.38
C PRO A 34 16.48 -40.58 -21.92
N VAL A 35 16.44 -41.21 -23.10
CA VAL A 35 15.19 -41.62 -23.76
C VAL A 35 15.21 -43.10 -24.14
N GLY A 36 14.16 -43.83 -23.76
CA GLY A 36 13.95 -45.27 -24.08
C GLY A 36 14.15 -46.20 -22.87
N GLU A 37 14.17 -47.52 -23.11
CA GLU A 37 14.32 -48.60 -22.11
C GLU A 37 15.59 -48.47 -21.21
N SER A 38 16.52 -47.58 -21.57
CA SER A 38 17.65 -47.19 -20.71
C SER A 38 17.32 -46.18 -19.62
N ALA A 39 16.09 -45.64 -19.56
CA ALA A 39 15.60 -44.79 -18.47
C ALA A 39 15.22 -45.62 -17.23
N GLU A 40 14.72 -46.84 -17.42
CA GLU A 40 14.26 -47.71 -16.33
C GLU A 40 15.41 -48.38 -15.57
N ALA A 41 16.55 -48.64 -16.22
CA ALA A 41 17.75 -49.19 -15.58
C ALA A 41 18.59 -48.16 -14.81
N ALA A 42 18.42 -46.85 -15.05
CA ALA A 42 19.08 -45.78 -14.31
C ALA A 42 18.31 -45.37 -13.04
N ALA A 43 17.05 -45.78 -12.91
CA ALA A 43 16.18 -45.46 -11.77
C ALA A 43 16.48 -46.28 -10.49
N GLN A 44 17.41 -47.24 -10.52
CA GLN A 44 17.71 -48.13 -9.38
C GLN A 44 19.18 -48.15 -8.93
N ALA A 45 20.02 -47.22 -9.41
CA ALA A 45 21.39 -47.06 -8.91
C ALA A 45 21.77 -45.57 -8.86
N GLY A 46 21.28 -44.87 -7.83
CA GLY A 46 21.58 -43.45 -7.61
C GLY A 46 20.43 -42.69 -6.95
N THR A 47 19.93 -43.20 -5.83
CA THR A 47 18.98 -42.47 -4.98
C THR A 47 19.71 -41.35 -4.23
N GLU A 48 19.83 -40.18 -4.85
CA GLU A 48 19.92 -38.91 -4.14
C GLU A 48 18.69 -38.08 -4.52
N THR A 49 17.69 -38.09 -3.64
CA THR A 49 16.55 -37.18 -3.70
C THR A 49 17.06 -35.75 -3.50
N ALA A 50 17.44 -35.09 -4.59
CA ALA A 50 17.86 -33.69 -4.56
C ALA A 50 16.73 -32.81 -4.01
N ALA A 51 17.03 -32.04 -2.96
CA ALA A 51 16.09 -31.10 -2.37
C ALA A 51 15.67 -30.02 -3.40
N LYS A 52 14.44 -29.54 -3.30
CA LYS A 52 13.96 -28.43 -4.12
C LYS A 52 13.83 -27.20 -3.24
N TRP A 53 14.32 -26.06 -3.73
CA TRP A 53 14.36 -24.80 -3.01
C TRP A 53 13.64 -23.73 -3.83
N ARG A 54 12.65 -23.05 -3.25
CA ARG A 54 11.92 -21.96 -3.88
C ARG A 54 12.43 -20.62 -3.35
N CYS A 55 12.81 -19.74 -4.25
CA CYS A 55 13.10 -18.34 -3.93
C CYS A 55 11.79 -17.65 -3.52
N THR A 56 11.75 -17.08 -2.33
CA THR A 56 10.57 -16.37 -1.80
C THR A 56 10.32 -15.03 -2.48
N VAL A 57 11.33 -14.46 -3.15
CA VAL A 57 11.23 -13.17 -3.85
C VAL A 57 10.56 -13.29 -5.22
N CYS A 58 10.98 -14.27 -6.03
CA CYS A 58 10.50 -14.40 -7.42
C CYS A 58 9.86 -15.75 -7.75
N GLY A 59 9.85 -16.71 -6.82
CA GLY A 59 9.28 -18.04 -7.02
C GLY A 59 10.16 -19.02 -7.80
N TYR A 60 11.38 -18.65 -8.17
CA TYR A 60 12.32 -19.54 -8.86
C TYR A 60 12.60 -20.81 -8.04
N ILE A 61 12.48 -21.99 -8.67
CA ILE A 61 12.75 -23.27 -8.02
C ILE A 61 14.11 -23.82 -8.46
N HIS A 62 15.03 -23.94 -7.50
CA HIS A 62 16.31 -24.63 -7.66
C HIS A 62 16.17 -26.09 -7.22
N THR A 63 16.84 -27.01 -7.92
CA THR A 63 16.91 -28.43 -7.52
C THR A 63 18.37 -28.76 -7.23
N GLY A 64 18.66 -29.10 -5.97
CA GLY A 64 20.00 -29.32 -5.45
C GLY A 64 19.97 -29.49 -3.94
N ASN A 65 21.02 -30.08 -3.37
CA ASN A 65 21.08 -30.32 -1.92
C ASN A 65 21.08 -29.00 -1.12
N GLU A 66 21.51 -27.89 -1.72
CA GLU A 66 21.49 -26.55 -1.13
C GLU A 66 20.94 -25.52 -2.12
N PRO A 67 20.36 -24.40 -1.64
CA PRO A 67 19.97 -23.30 -2.51
C PRO A 67 21.19 -22.53 -3.05
N PRO A 68 21.08 -21.86 -4.21
CA PRO A 68 22.19 -21.12 -4.80
C PRO A 68 22.53 -19.88 -3.96
N GLU A 69 23.81 -19.46 -3.96
CA GLU A 69 24.30 -18.27 -3.24
C GLU A 69 23.52 -17.00 -3.60
N LYS A 70 23.14 -16.86 -4.88
CA LYS A 70 22.21 -15.83 -5.37
C LYS A 70 21.22 -16.42 -6.34
N CYS A 71 19.99 -15.93 -6.28
CA CYS A 71 18.94 -16.31 -7.19
C CYS A 71 19.29 -15.86 -8.61
N PRO A 72 19.37 -16.77 -9.60
CA PRO A 72 19.75 -16.41 -10.96
C PRO A 72 18.72 -15.53 -11.67
N VAL A 73 17.49 -15.46 -11.15
CA VAL A 73 16.40 -14.66 -11.75
C VAL A 73 16.33 -13.25 -11.16
N CYS A 74 16.43 -13.11 -9.84
CA CYS A 74 16.22 -11.82 -9.16
C CYS A 74 17.41 -11.33 -8.33
N GLY A 75 18.48 -12.10 -8.20
CA GLY A 75 19.67 -11.76 -7.43
C GLY A 75 19.55 -11.92 -5.91
N ALA A 76 18.38 -12.34 -5.40
CA ALA A 76 18.15 -12.59 -3.97
C ALA A 76 19.15 -13.58 -3.38
N ASP A 77 19.70 -13.28 -2.21
CA ASP A 77 20.70 -14.14 -1.57
C ASP A 77 20.11 -15.50 -1.11
N LYS A 78 20.99 -16.49 -0.89
CA LYS A 78 20.68 -17.87 -0.49
C LYS A 78 19.68 -17.98 0.68
N SER A 79 19.69 -17.02 1.59
CA SER A 79 18.80 -16.94 2.75
C SER A 79 17.33 -16.75 2.40
N LEU A 80 17.02 -16.33 1.16
CA LEU A 80 15.67 -16.11 0.66
C LEU A 80 15.14 -17.32 -0.13
N PHE A 81 15.68 -18.50 0.12
CA PHE A 81 15.19 -19.76 -0.43
C PHE A 81 14.60 -20.65 0.68
N GLU A 82 13.40 -21.17 0.44
CA GLU A 82 12.72 -22.13 1.32
C GLU A 82 12.64 -23.52 0.66
N PRO A 83 12.82 -24.63 1.40
CA PRO A 83 12.69 -25.96 0.83
C PRO A 83 11.22 -26.27 0.50
N VAL A 84 10.97 -26.99 -0.60
CA VAL A 84 9.63 -27.32 -1.10
C VAL A 84 9.54 -28.80 -1.46
N GLY A 85 8.63 -29.52 -0.79
CA GLY A 85 8.33 -30.94 -1.04
C GLY A 85 8.52 -31.84 0.18
N GLU A 86 8.27 -33.15 0.01
CA GLU A 86 8.35 -34.19 1.07
C GLU A 86 9.77 -34.38 1.66
N SER A 87 10.78 -33.71 1.12
CA SER A 87 12.13 -33.64 1.71
C SER A 87 12.31 -32.53 2.77
N ALA A 88 11.25 -31.78 3.11
CA ALA A 88 11.27 -30.82 4.22
C ALA A 88 11.52 -31.48 5.59
N GLU A 89 11.19 -32.78 5.74
CA GLU A 89 11.33 -33.50 7.01
C GLU A 89 12.74 -34.07 7.24
N ALA A 90 13.51 -34.33 6.17
CA ALA A 90 14.88 -34.85 6.26
C ALA A 90 15.94 -33.75 6.48
N ALA A 91 15.68 -32.51 6.03
CA ALA A 91 16.56 -31.36 6.26
C ALA A 91 16.40 -30.75 7.67
N ALA A 92 15.31 -31.07 8.36
CA ALA A 92 15.00 -30.52 9.69
C ALA A 92 15.79 -31.17 10.85
N GLN A 93 16.61 -32.21 10.61
CA GLN A 93 17.32 -32.95 11.67
C GLN A 93 18.86 -32.93 11.57
N ALA A 94 19.44 -32.09 10.72
CA ALA A 94 20.90 -31.92 10.64
C ALA A 94 21.28 -30.43 10.73
N GLY A 95 21.20 -29.86 11.93
CA GLY A 95 21.62 -28.48 12.19
C GLY A 95 20.85 -27.82 13.33
N THR A 96 20.95 -28.38 14.54
CA THR A 96 20.46 -27.75 15.76
C THR A 96 21.32 -26.56 16.15
N GLU A 97 20.95 -25.36 15.71
CA GLU A 97 21.15 -24.12 16.45
C GLU A 97 19.92 -23.24 16.19
N THR A 98 19.12 -23.02 17.24
CA THR A 98 17.94 -22.15 17.22
C THR A 98 18.39 -20.71 16.96
N ALA A 99 18.48 -20.34 15.70
CA ALA A 99 18.84 -18.98 15.30
C ALA A 99 17.81 -17.99 15.85
N ALA A 100 18.26 -17.04 16.66
CA ALA A 100 17.42 -15.98 17.20
C ALA A 100 16.78 -15.18 16.05
N LYS A 101 15.55 -14.69 16.28
CA LYS A 101 14.85 -13.85 15.30
C LYS A 101 14.77 -12.43 15.82
N TRP A 102 15.18 -11.48 15.01
CA TRP A 102 15.23 -10.06 15.35
C TRP A 102 14.34 -9.27 14.41
N ARG A 103 13.44 -8.46 14.95
CA ARG A 103 12.55 -7.58 14.19
C ARG A 103 13.07 -6.15 14.23
N CYS A 104 13.31 -5.58 13.07
CA CYS A 104 13.52 -4.15 12.91
C CYS A 104 12.24 -3.40 13.28
N THR A 105 12.32 -2.50 14.26
CA THR A 105 11.17 -1.71 14.74
C THR A 105 10.76 -0.62 13.76
N VAL A 106 11.64 -0.24 12.83
CA VAL A 106 11.36 0.80 11.82
C VAL A 106 10.53 0.27 10.66
N CYS A 107 10.90 -0.89 10.09
CA CYS A 107 10.27 -1.40 8.87
C CYS A 107 9.68 -2.82 9.00
N GLY A 108 9.80 -3.45 10.18
CA GLY A 108 9.29 -4.80 10.44
C GLY A 108 10.11 -5.94 9.84
N TYR A 109 11.29 -5.65 9.26
CA TYR A 109 12.19 -6.68 8.71
C TYR A 109 12.60 -7.69 9.79
N ILE A 110 12.42 -8.98 9.51
CA ILE A 110 12.83 -10.07 10.42
C ILE A 110 14.18 -10.62 9.95
N HIS A 111 15.22 -10.41 10.74
CA HIS A 111 16.50 -11.07 10.60
C HIS A 111 16.49 -12.39 11.38
N THR A 112 17.06 -13.45 10.82
CA THR A 112 17.25 -14.72 11.52
C THR A 112 18.74 -14.96 11.64
N GLY A 113 19.24 -14.95 12.88
CA GLY A 113 20.66 -15.00 13.21
C GLY A 113 20.86 -14.74 14.70
N ASN A 114 21.99 -15.18 15.26
CA ASN A 114 22.26 -15.02 16.69
C ASN A 114 22.31 -13.55 17.14
N GLU A 115 22.61 -12.62 16.22
CA GLU A 115 22.61 -11.18 16.46
C GLU A 115 21.88 -10.42 15.34
N PRO A 116 21.33 -9.22 15.62
CA PRO A 116 20.76 -8.37 14.59
C PRO A 116 21.85 -7.75 13.69
N PRO A 117 21.54 -7.42 12.43
CA PRO A 117 22.52 -6.84 11.51
C PRO A 117 22.91 -5.41 11.92
N GLU A 118 24.15 -5.00 11.63
CA GLU A 118 24.67 -3.65 11.90
C GLU A 118 23.77 -2.54 11.35
N LYS A 119 23.19 -2.78 10.16
CA LYS A 119 22.16 -1.95 9.55
C LYS A 119 21.08 -2.81 8.94
N CYS A 120 19.84 -2.35 9.05
CA CYS A 120 18.70 -2.99 8.42
C CYS A 120 18.86 -2.93 6.90
N PRO A 121 18.85 -4.08 6.21
CA PRO A 121 19.02 -4.10 4.75
C PRO A 121 17.83 -3.46 4.00
N VAL A 122 16.67 -3.33 4.66
CA VAL A 122 15.46 -2.77 4.05
C VAL A 122 15.38 -1.25 4.21
N CYS A 123 15.69 -0.72 5.40
CA CYS A 123 15.50 0.71 5.71
C CYS A 123 16.76 1.44 6.18
N GLY A 124 17.88 0.75 6.35
CA GLY A 124 19.14 1.33 6.83
C GLY A 124 19.21 1.59 8.33
N ALA A 125 18.16 1.29 9.10
CA ALA A 125 18.12 1.45 10.56
C ALA A 125 19.24 0.68 11.26
N ASP A 126 19.95 1.30 12.18
CA ASP A 126 21.08 0.66 12.88
C ASP A 126 20.63 -0.52 13.76
N LYS A 127 21.59 -1.39 14.11
CA LYS A 127 21.42 -2.60 14.94
C LYS A 127 20.59 -2.39 16.21
N SER A 128 20.67 -1.20 16.81
CA SER A 128 19.94 -0.83 18.02
C SER A 128 18.42 -0.78 17.84
N LEU A 129 17.94 -0.75 16.59
CA LEU A 129 16.52 -0.70 16.24
C LEU A 129 15.97 -2.09 15.90
N PHE A 130 16.61 -3.14 16.41
CA PHE A 130 16.16 -4.52 16.31
C PHE A 130 15.80 -5.08 17.69
N GLU A 131 14.61 -5.67 17.80
CA GLU A 131 14.13 -6.34 19.00
C GLU A 131 14.01 -7.85 18.76
N PRO A 132 14.36 -8.71 19.74
CA PRO A 132 14.20 -10.15 19.61
C PRO A 132 12.72 -10.54 19.57
N VAL A 133 12.38 -11.59 18.82
CA VAL A 133 11.01 -12.08 18.62
C VAL A 133 10.92 -13.58 18.88
N GLY A 134 9.93 -13.99 19.67
CA GLY A 134 9.67 -15.39 20.02
C GLY A 134 10.41 -15.85 21.29
N GLU A 135 10.70 -17.15 21.40
CA GLU A 135 11.39 -17.79 22.55
C GLU A 135 12.80 -17.22 22.83
N SER A 136 13.33 -16.39 21.92
CA SER A 136 14.58 -15.62 22.12
C SER A 136 14.44 -14.43 23.09
N ALA A 137 13.23 -14.00 23.43
CA ALA A 137 12.98 -12.99 24.46
C ALA A 137 13.27 -13.52 25.88
N GLU A 138 13.16 -14.84 26.09
CA GLU A 138 13.36 -15.49 27.39
C GLU A 138 14.84 -15.84 27.63
N ALA A 139 15.61 -16.11 26.58
CA ALA A 139 17.05 -16.40 26.66
C ALA A 139 17.95 -15.15 26.80
N ALA A 140 17.50 -13.98 26.31
CA ALA A 140 18.27 -12.73 26.41
C ALA A 140 18.24 -12.09 27.82
N ALA A 141 17.38 -12.59 28.72
CA ALA A 141 17.21 -12.04 30.07
C ALA A 141 18.32 -12.43 31.08
N GLN A 142 19.31 -13.26 30.69
CA GLN A 142 20.30 -13.80 31.63
C GLN A 142 21.79 -13.57 31.26
N ALA A 143 22.12 -12.66 30.35
CA ALA A 143 23.52 -12.36 30.06
C ALA A 143 23.80 -10.85 29.93
N GLY A 144 24.36 -10.27 31.01
CA GLY A 144 25.26 -9.12 30.92
C GLY A 144 24.65 -7.74 31.15
N THR A 145 24.53 -7.37 32.42
CA THR A 145 24.39 -5.99 32.91
C THR A 145 25.72 -5.25 32.87
N GLU A 146 25.83 -4.20 32.06
CA GLU A 146 26.61 -3.00 32.35
C GLU A 146 25.76 -1.78 31.98
N THR A 147 25.39 -1.01 33.00
CA THR A 147 24.49 0.15 32.91
C THR A 147 25.20 1.31 32.23
N ALA A 148 25.06 1.43 30.92
CA ALA A 148 25.47 2.63 30.18
C ALA A 148 24.54 3.80 30.50
N ALA A 149 25.13 4.97 30.80
CA ALA A 149 24.38 6.19 31.05
C ALA A 149 23.52 6.57 29.82
N LYS A 150 22.28 7.03 30.07
CA LYS A 150 21.38 7.49 29.02
C LYS A 150 21.30 9.01 29.03
N TRP A 151 21.37 9.63 27.86
CA TRP A 151 21.36 11.08 27.69
C TRP A 151 20.21 11.47 26.77
N ARG A 152 19.41 12.46 27.15
CA ARG A 152 18.27 12.93 26.36
C ARG A 152 18.55 14.30 25.75
N CYS A 153 18.45 14.40 24.43
CA CYS A 153 18.49 15.67 23.72
C CYS A 153 17.23 16.49 24.06
N THR A 154 17.40 17.70 24.59
CA THR A 154 16.29 18.59 24.98
C THR A 154 15.57 19.21 23.80
N VAL A 155 16.17 19.21 22.60
CA VAL A 155 15.58 19.79 21.38
C VAL A 155 14.62 18.85 20.68
N CYS A 156 15.01 17.58 20.49
CA CYS A 156 14.22 16.61 19.71
C CYS A 156 13.88 15.33 20.47
N GLY A 157 14.28 15.20 21.74
CA GLY A 157 14.01 14.04 22.57
C GLY A 157 14.86 12.80 22.27
N TYR A 158 15.88 12.90 21.39
CA TYR A 158 16.76 11.78 21.05
C TYR A 158 17.49 11.25 22.29
N ILE A 159 17.41 9.95 22.55
CA ILE A 159 18.06 9.29 23.68
C ILE A 159 19.33 8.60 23.18
N HIS A 160 20.48 9.06 23.65
CA HIS A 160 21.77 8.43 23.43
C HIS A 160 22.10 7.51 24.62
N THR A 161 22.65 6.32 24.34
CA THR A 161 23.11 5.40 25.38
C THR A 161 24.63 5.26 25.23
N GLY A 162 25.36 5.68 26.26
CA GLY A 162 26.81 5.79 26.25
C GLY A 162 27.30 6.65 27.41
N ASP A 163 28.57 6.52 27.78
CA ASP A 163 29.12 7.22 28.94
C ASP A 163 29.07 8.76 28.80
N GLU A 164 29.06 9.27 27.55
CA GLU A 164 28.93 10.69 27.24
C GLU A 164 27.96 10.96 26.07
N PRO A 165 27.31 12.14 26.01
CA PRO A 165 26.45 12.50 24.88
C PRO A 165 27.28 12.86 23.64
N PRO A 166 26.72 12.70 22.42
CA PRO A 166 27.42 12.98 21.18
C PRO A 166 27.66 14.49 20.98
N ASP A 167 28.73 14.85 20.26
CA ASP A 167 29.08 16.26 19.97
C ASP A 167 27.96 17.02 19.25
N LYS A 168 27.22 16.31 18.39
CA LYS A 168 26.00 16.80 17.75
C LYS A 168 24.93 15.73 17.78
N CYS A 169 23.70 16.14 18.04
CA CYS A 169 22.53 15.28 17.98
C CYS A 169 22.38 14.73 16.55
N PRO A 170 22.36 13.41 16.35
CA PRO A 170 22.23 12.82 15.01
C PRO A 170 20.86 13.08 14.38
N VAL A 171 19.85 13.45 15.18
CA VAL A 171 18.48 13.70 14.70
C VAL A 171 18.26 15.16 14.31
N CYS A 172 18.72 16.11 15.12
CA CYS A 172 18.42 17.54 14.90
C CYS A 172 19.65 18.44 14.75
N GLY A 173 20.86 17.90 14.90
CA GLY A 173 22.11 18.64 14.81
C GLY A 173 22.43 19.53 16.02
N ALA A 174 21.61 19.50 17.08
CA ALA A 174 21.83 20.24 18.33
C ALA A 174 23.15 19.83 19.00
N ASP A 175 23.91 20.80 19.49
CA ASP A 175 25.23 20.55 20.09
C ASP A 175 25.14 19.78 21.43
N LYS A 176 26.25 19.15 21.83
CA LYS A 176 26.41 18.33 23.07
C LYS A 176 25.83 18.97 24.34
N SER A 177 25.84 20.30 24.44
CA SER A 177 25.30 21.05 25.58
C SER A 177 23.79 20.92 25.75
N LEU A 178 23.07 20.42 24.74
CA LEU A 178 21.63 20.25 24.73
C LEU A 178 21.22 18.79 25.05
N PHE A 179 22.08 18.05 25.75
CA PHE A 179 21.82 16.70 26.25
C PHE A 179 21.84 16.67 27.78
N GLU A 180 20.80 16.09 28.38
CA GLU A 180 20.68 15.93 29.84
C GLU A 180 20.79 14.44 30.23
N PRO A 181 21.55 14.11 31.30
CA PRO A 181 21.71 12.74 31.77
C PRO A 181 20.44 12.24 32.48
N MET A 182 20.05 11.00 32.18
CA MET A 182 18.95 10.29 32.81
C MET A 182 19.54 9.29 33.80
N ALA A 183 19.66 9.69 35.07
CA ALA A 183 20.08 8.79 36.16
C ALA A 183 18.86 8.04 36.74
N GLU A 184 19.03 6.74 37.03
CA GLU A 184 18.09 5.97 37.84
C GLU A 184 18.31 6.29 39.32
N THR A 185 17.27 6.67 40.04
CA THR A 185 17.24 6.66 41.51
C THR A 185 15.97 5.97 41.94
N ALA A 186 16.13 4.79 42.55
CA ALA A 186 15.05 4.00 43.11
C ALA A 186 14.68 4.49 44.53
N ALA A 187 13.37 4.72 44.69
CA ALA A 187 12.53 4.65 45.89
C ALA A 187 12.84 5.56 47.09
N GLU A 188 11.89 6.46 47.40
CA GLU A 188 11.01 6.28 48.57
C GLU A 188 9.68 7.02 48.38
N THR A 189 8.65 6.40 48.95
CA THR A 189 7.21 6.68 48.98
C THR A 189 6.79 8.14 49.13
N GLU A 190 6.00 8.64 48.19
CA GLU A 190 4.58 9.02 48.38
C GLU A 190 3.96 9.40 47.02
N SER A 191 2.72 8.94 46.80
CA SER A 191 1.89 9.30 45.64
C SER A 191 1.69 10.83 45.60
N PRO A 192 1.81 11.47 44.42
CA PRO A 192 0.60 11.67 43.64
C PRO A 192 0.78 11.38 42.13
N ALA A 193 -0.22 10.70 41.59
CA ALA A 193 -0.83 10.84 40.26
C ALA A 193 -0.02 11.53 39.13
N GLY A 194 0.14 10.81 38.01
CA GLY A 194 0.41 11.48 36.72
C GLY A 194 1.09 10.64 35.65
N THR A 195 0.63 9.41 35.37
CA THR A 195 0.86 8.82 34.04
C THR A 195 0.07 9.61 33.01
N GLU A 196 0.70 10.49 32.24
CA GLU A 196 0.09 11.08 31.06
C GLU A 196 0.00 10.00 29.96
N SER A 197 -1.05 9.18 30.03
CA SER A 197 -1.57 8.47 28.87
C SER A 197 -2.18 9.52 27.95
N VAL A 198 -1.48 9.91 26.87
CA VAL A 198 -2.01 10.86 25.90
C VAL A 198 -3.30 10.29 25.31
N ALA A 199 -4.42 10.95 25.57
CA ALA A 199 -5.74 10.47 25.17
C ALA A 199 -5.83 10.33 23.64
N LYS A 200 -6.42 9.24 23.17
CA LYS A 200 -6.72 9.04 21.75
C LYS A 200 -8.21 9.26 21.53
N TRP A 201 -8.56 9.99 20.47
CA TRP A 201 -9.94 10.33 20.14
C TRP A 201 -10.26 9.88 18.71
N ARG A 202 -11.35 9.14 18.53
CA ARG A 202 -11.83 8.68 17.22
C ARG A 202 -13.01 9.53 16.77
N CYS A 203 -12.92 10.12 15.58
CA CYS A 203 -14.06 10.75 14.92
C CYS A 203 -15.07 9.68 14.49
N THR A 204 -16.32 9.78 14.92
CA THR A 204 -17.40 8.83 14.61
C THR A 204 -17.89 8.94 13.15
N VAL A 205 -17.61 10.06 12.48
CA VAL A 205 -18.01 10.29 11.09
C VAL A 205 -17.07 9.64 10.08
N CYS A 206 -15.75 9.73 10.28
CA CYS A 206 -14.77 9.27 9.30
C CYS A 206 -13.68 8.34 9.86
N GLY A 207 -13.72 8.03 11.15
CA GLY A 207 -12.74 7.17 11.82
C GLY A 207 -11.35 7.78 12.03
N TYR A 208 -11.17 9.09 11.81
CA TYR A 208 -9.90 9.77 12.09
C TYR A 208 -9.53 9.64 13.58
N ILE A 209 -8.29 9.25 13.86
CA ILE A 209 -7.77 9.13 15.23
C ILE A 209 -6.87 10.34 15.50
N HIS A 210 -7.22 11.12 16.52
CA HIS A 210 -6.43 12.21 17.06
C HIS A 210 -5.73 11.75 18.34
N THR A 211 -4.50 12.17 18.56
CA THR A 211 -3.76 11.92 19.80
C THR A 211 -3.51 13.27 20.46
N GLY A 212 -4.04 13.46 21.66
CA GLY A 212 -3.95 14.70 22.42
C GLY A 212 -4.99 14.73 23.55
N ASP A 213 -4.80 15.62 24.52
CA ASP A 213 -5.66 15.68 25.72
C ASP A 213 -7.13 15.95 25.39
N GLU A 214 -7.38 16.70 24.33
CA GLU A 214 -8.72 17.00 23.82
C GLU A 214 -8.84 16.76 22.31
N PRO A 215 -10.03 16.36 21.81
CA PRO A 215 -10.26 16.26 20.39
C PRO A 215 -10.27 17.65 19.73
N PRO A 216 -9.87 17.77 18.45
CA PRO A 216 -9.83 19.05 17.76
C PRO A 216 -11.25 19.63 17.63
N LYS A 217 -11.35 20.97 17.61
CA LYS A 217 -12.65 21.67 17.43
C LYS A 217 -13.41 21.19 16.21
N LYS A 218 -12.69 20.88 15.13
CA LYS A 218 -13.21 20.26 13.91
C LYS A 218 -12.28 19.14 13.46
N CYS A 219 -12.85 18.05 12.96
CA CYS A 219 -12.11 16.95 12.39
C CYS A 219 -11.34 17.44 11.15
N PRO A 220 -10.01 17.22 11.09
CA PRO A 220 -9.20 17.66 9.95
C PRO A 220 -9.54 16.92 8.65
N VAL A 221 -10.16 15.73 8.75
CA VAL A 221 -10.52 14.90 7.60
C VAL A 221 -11.91 15.24 7.06
N CYS A 222 -12.94 15.20 7.90
CA CYS A 222 -14.34 15.35 7.45
C CYS A 222 -15.01 16.66 7.90
N GLY A 223 -14.36 17.48 8.72
CA GLY A 223 -14.91 18.74 9.23
C GLY A 223 -15.98 18.58 10.31
N ALA A 224 -16.21 17.36 10.81
CA ALA A 224 -17.13 17.09 11.91
C ALA A 224 -16.72 17.83 13.19
N ASP A 225 -17.67 18.35 13.96
CA ASP A 225 -17.38 19.09 15.20
C ASP A 225 -16.81 18.19 16.30
N LYS A 226 -16.16 18.81 17.30
CA LYS A 226 -15.57 18.15 18.49
C LYS A 226 -16.52 17.15 19.17
N SER A 227 -17.83 17.39 19.12
CA SER A 227 -18.86 16.52 19.69
C SER A 227 -18.99 15.15 19.02
N LEU A 228 -18.42 14.98 17.82
CA LEU A 228 -18.42 13.73 17.05
C LEU A 228 -17.11 12.97 17.21
N PHE A 229 -16.41 13.17 18.34
CA PHE A 229 -15.22 12.42 18.73
C PHE A 229 -15.49 11.63 20.01
N GLU A 230 -15.10 10.36 20.00
CA GLU A 230 -15.19 9.45 21.14
C GLU A 230 -13.78 9.09 21.63
N ALA A 231 -13.58 9.06 22.95
CA ALA A 231 -12.30 8.67 23.54
C ALA A 231 -12.06 7.16 23.37
N LEU A 232 -10.87 6.79 22.90
CA LEU A 232 -10.39 5.42 22.83
C LEU A 232 -9.58 5.11 24.09
N SER A 233 -10.23 4.58 25.13
CA SER A 233 -9.54 3.96 26.27
C SER A 233 -9.02 2.56 25.89
N GLU A 234 -7.87 2.14 26.43
CA GLU A 234 -7.23 0.84 26.16
C GLU A 234 -8.01 -0.39 26.64
N THR A 235 -9.26 -0.23 27.09
CA THR A 235 -10.13 -1.36 27.46
C THR A 235 -11.52 -1.17 26.88
N ALA A 236 -11.63 -1.33 25.56
CA ALA A 236 -12.90 -1.63 24.93
C ALA A 236 -12.63 -2.56 23.74
N ALA A 237 -12.84 -3.86 23.99
CA ALA A 237 -13.14 -4.80 22.92
C ALA A 237 -14.31 -4.25 22.08
N PRO A 238 -14.36 -4.50 20.76
CA PRO A 238 -15.42 -3.97 19.94
C PRO A 238 -16.74 -4.59 20.40
N GLU A 239 -17.61 -3.80 21.02
CA GLU A 239 -19.03 -4.13 21.10
C GLU A 239 -19.54 -4.16 19.66
N LYS A 240 -19.65 -5.37 19.11
CA LYS A 240 -20.54 -5.62 17.98
C LYS A 240 -21.93 -5.19 18.44
N SER A 241 -22.38 -4.03 17.96
CA SER A 241 -23.78 -3.66 18.00
C SER A 241 -24.56 -4.82 17.38
N ALA A 242 -25.34 -5.49 18.22
CA ALA A 242 -26.20 -6.60 17.83
C ALA A 242 -27.07 -6.18 16.65
N ASP A 243 -27.03 -7.01 15.61
CA ASP A 243 -27.84 -6.85 14.42
C ASP A 243 -29.32 -6.72 14.81
N ALA A 244 -29.92 -5.59 14.44
CA ALA A 244 -31.36 -5.47 14.35
C ALA A 244 -31.83 -6.45 13.27
N GLU A 245 -32.36 -7.58 13.73
CA GLU A 245 -33.03 -8.61 12.94
C GLU A 245 -34.05 -7.94 11.99
N THR A 246 -33.65 -7.75 10.74
CA THR A 246 -34.51 -7.16 9.72
C THR A 246 -35.16 -8.28 8.92
N ALA A 247 -36.49 -8.22 8.88
CA ALA A 247 -37.41 -9.12 8.18
C ALA A 247 -36.91 -9.55 6.78
N PRO A 248 -37.30 -10.76 6.30
CA PRO A 248 -36.78 -11.33 5.06
C PRO A 248 -36.97 -10.38 3.87
N ARG A 249 -35.86 -9.79 3.39
CA ARG A 249 -35.85 -8.92 2.22
C ARG A 249 -36.11 -9.73 0.95
N SER A 250 -36.89 -9.15 0.04
CA SER A 250 -37.15 -9.74 -1.28
C SER A 250 -35.84 -10.04 -2.03
N SER A 251 -35.85 -11.01 -2.94
CA SER A 251 -34.67 -11.40 -3.74
C SER A 251 -34.02 -10.21 -4.47
N ARG A 252 -34.82 -9.22 -4.86
CA ARG A 252 -34.38 -7.96 -5.49
C ARG A 252 -33.59 -7.06 -4.54
N GLY A 253 -33.96 -7.02 -3.25
CA GLY A 253 -33.22 -6.31 -2.21
C GLY A 253 -31.84 -6.95 -1.97
N ARG A 254 -31.76 -8.28 -2.03
CA ARG A 254 -30.50 -9.03 -1.82
C ARG A 254 -29.45 -8.73 -2.89
N ILE A 255 -29.86 -8.63 -4.16
CA ILE A 255 -28.96 -8.26 -5.28
C ILE A 255 -28.50 -6.81 -5.14
N TYR A 256 -29.42 -5.90 -4.79
CA TYR A 256 -29.10 -4.49 -4.59
C TYR A 256 -28.10 -4.28 -3.45
N ASP A 257 -28.29 -4.97 -2.33
CA ASP A 257 -27.38 -4.93 -1.18
C ASP A 257 -25.99 -5.46 -1.57
N MET A 258 -25.92 -6.56 -2.30
CA MET A 258 -24.66 -7.12 -2.80
C MET A 258 -23.92 -6.14 -3.72
N LEU A 259 -24.63 -5.49 -4.65
CA LEU A 259 -24.03 -4.49 -5.55
C LEU A 259 -23.48 -3.28 -4.78
N ILE A 260 -24.22 -2.78 -3.79
CA ILE A 260 -23.75 -1.68 -2.94
C ILE A 260 -22.51 -2.08 -2.15
N GLU A 261 -22.50 -3.28 -1.58
CA GLU A 261 -21.37 -3.76 -0.80
C GLU A 261 -20.10 -3.86 -1.65
N GLN A 262 -20.21 -4.38 -2.87
CA GLN A 262 -19.11 -4.37 -3.84
C GLN A 262 -18.65 -2.95 -4.18
N MET A 263 -19.59 -2.03 -4.40
CA MET A 263 -19.29 -0.63 -4.72
C MET A 263 -18.50 0.06 -3.60
N LEU A 264 -18.84 -0.19 -2.34
CA LEU A 264 -18.14 0.34 -1.18
C LEU A 264 -16.76 -0.32 -0.98
N LYS A 265 -16.68 -1.65 -1.15
CA LYS A 265 -15.44 -2.43 -1.02
C LYS A 265 -14.40 -2.02 -2.05
N HIS A 266 -14.83 -1.74 -3.27
CA HIS A 266 -13.95 -1.37 -4.39
C HIS A 266 -13.82 0.14 -4.59
N HIS A 267 -14.25 0.97 -3.63
CA HIS A 267 -14.11 2.43 -3.68
C HIS A 267 -14.62 3.03 -4.99
N ALA A 268 -15.78 2.57 -5.47
CA ALA A 268 -16.24 2.92 -6.81
C ALA A 268 -16.50 4.42 -6.99
N HIS A 269 -16.94 5.13 -5.94
CA HIS A 269 -17.11 6.58 -6.02
C HIS A 269 -15.76 7.31 -6.15
N PRO A 270 -14.76 7.10 -5.26
CA PRO A 270 -13.43 7.65 -5.45
C PRO A 270 -12.84 7.32 -6.82
N VAL A 271 -13.02 6.10 -7.33
CA VAL A 271 -12.53 5.74 -8.68
C VAL A 271 -13.28 6.51 -9.77
N SER A 272 -14.61 6.56 -9.73
CA SER A 272 -15.41 7.15 -10.80
C SER A 272 -15.31 8.68 -10.87
N VAL A 273 -15.06 9.38 -9.76
CA VAL A 273 -14.85 10.85 -9.79
C VAL A 273 -13.57 11.26 -10.54
N HIS A 274 -12.60 10.36 -10.75
CA HIS A 274 -11.43 10.65 -11.57
C HIS A 274 -11.80 10.85 -13.04
N ILE A 275 -12.93 10.31 -13.50
CA ILE A 275 -13.38 10.47 -14.87
C ILE A 275 -13.67 11.95 -15.19
N PRO A 276 -14.62 12.64 -14.54
CA PRO A 276 -14.84 14.06 -14.81
C PRO A 276 -13.63 14.90 -14.40
N ASN A 277 -12.93 14.56 -13.32
CA ASN A 277 -11.74 15.32 -12.91
C ASN A 277 -10.58 15.25 -13.91
N GLY A 278 -10.48 14.18 -14.72
CA GLY A 278 -9.49 14.06 -15.80
C GLY A 278 -10.00 14.58 -17.14
N VAL A 279 -11.27 14.30 -17.48
CA VAL A 279 -11.85 14.62 -18.80
C VAL A 279 -12.18 16.11 -18.91
N ILE A 280 -12.67 16.76 -17.85
CA ILE A 280 -13.04 18.19 -17.88
C ILE A 280 -11.83 19.11 -18.16
N PRO A 281 -10.66 18.96 -17.51
CA PRO A 281 -9.47 19.74 -17.86
C PRO A 281 -9.07 19.56 -19.33
N MET A 282 -9.10 18.33 -19.84
CA MET A 282 -8.81 18.05 -21.25
C MET A 282 -9.82 18.71 -22.19
N ASN A 283 -11.11 18.67 -21.81
CA ASN A 283 -12.19 19.32 -22.55
C ASN A 283 -11.96 20.84 -22.67
N VAL A 284 -11.66 21.52 -21.56
CA VAL A 284 -11.36 22.95 -21.56
C VAL A 284 -10.13 23.27 -22.41
N LEU A 285 -9.09 22.45 -22.32
CA LEU A 285 -7.89 22.60 -23.15
C LEU A 285 -8.22 22.48 -24.65
N PHE A 286 -9.03 21.49 -25.04
CA PHE A 286 -9.46 21.33 -26.43
C PHE A 286 -10.29 22.50 -26.93
N ILE A 287 -11.22 23.02 -26.12
CA ILE A 287 -12.00 24.21 -26.49
C ILE A 287 -11.08 25.43 -26.64
N LEU A 288 -10.15 25.64 -25.71
CA LEU A 288 -9.18 26.74 -25.79
C LEU A 288 -8.31 26.64 -27.05
N MET A 289 -7.81 25.45 -27.37
CA MET A 289 -7.02 25.22 -28.58
C MET A 289 -7.85 25.40 -29.86
N ALA A 290 -9.11 24.94 -29.87
CA ALA A 290 -10.02 25.17 -30.99
C ALA A 290 -10.27 26.68 -31.21
N LEU A 291 -10.42 27.45 -30.13
CA LEU A 291 -10.58 28.91 -30.17
C LEU A 291 -9.34 29.65 -30.71
N LEU A 292 -8.14 29.20 -30.32
CA LEU A 292 -6.88 29.86 -30.69
C LEU A 292 -6.35 29.47 -32.07
N PHE A 293 -6.54 28.21 -32.48
CA PHE A 293 -5.95 27.64 -33.70
C PHE A 293 -6.97 27.29 -34.78
N HIS A 294 -8.27 27.53 -34.54
CA HIS A 294 -9.37 27.27 -35.48
C HIS A 294 -9.43 25.79 -35.93
N MET A 295 -9.21 24.86 -35.00
CA MET A 295 -9.18 23.42 -35.27
C MET A 295 -10.52 22.74 -34.95
N GLY A 296 -11.37 22.53 -35.97
CA GLY A 296 -12.69 21.87 -35.78
C GLY A 296 -12.62 20.42 -35.27
N SER A 297 -11.51 19.72 -35.45
CA SER A 297 -11.32 18.37 -34.88
C SER A 297 -11.28 18.37 -33.35
N LEU A 298 -10.72 19.42 -32.74
CA LEU A 298 -10.66 19.58 -31.29
C LEU A 298 -12.04 19.98 -30.74
N GLU A 299 -12.84 20.70 -31.52
CA GLU A 299 -14.22 21.01 -31.18
C GLU A 299 -15.07 19.74 -31.06
N LEU A 300 -14.97 18.84 -32.04
CA LEU A 300 -15.65 17.54 -31.99
C LEU A 300 -15.15 16.68 -30.81
N ALA A 301 -13.84 16.67 -30.56
CA ALA A 301 -13.28 15.93 -29.42
C ALA A 301 -13.80 16.46 -28.07
N ALA A 302 -13.92 17.78 -27.92
CA ALA A 302 -14.49 18.41 -26.75
C ALA A 302 -16.00 18.10 -26.59
N PHE A 303 -16.77 18.11 -27.68
CA PHE A 303 -18.15 17.68 -27.64
C PHE A 303 -18.30 16.24 -27.13
N CYS A 304 -17.52 15.31 -27.68
CA CYS A 304 -17.49 13.91 -27.22
C CYS A 304 -17.12 13.77 -25.74
N ASN A 305 -16.11 14.52 -25.28
CA ASN A 305 -15.71 14.54 -23.86
C ASN A 305 -16.84 15.06 -22.96
N THR A 306 -17.55 16.10 -23.38
CA THR A 306 -18.70 16.65 -22.65
C THR A 306 -19.82 15.63 -22.54
N VAL A 307 -20.17 14.96 -23.64
CA VAL A 307 -21.17 13.87 -23.64
C VAL A 307 -20.76 12.75 -22.69
N PHE A 308 -19.49 12.35 -22.71
CA PHE A 308 -18.98 11.31 -21.81
C PHE A 308 -19.07 11.70 -20.33
N VAL A 309 -18.78 12.96 -19.98
CA VAL A 309 -18.98 13.49 -18.63
C VAL A 309 -20.47 13.41 -18.24
N VAL A 310 -21.38 13.88 -19.10
CA VAL A 310 -22.83 13.82 -18.83
C VAL A 310 -23.30 12.38 -18.58
N LEU A 311 -22.83 11.41 -19.37
CA LEU A 311 -23.21 10.00 -19.22
C LEU A 311 -22.69 9.36 -17.92
N THR A 312 -21.57 9.84 -17.39
CA THR A 312 -20.96 9.28 -16.17
C THR A 312 -21.49 9.93 -14.88
N MET A 313 -22.00 11.16 -14.94
CA MET A 313 -22.50 11.88 -13.77
C MET A 313 -23.60 11.14 -12.97
N PRO A 314 -24.61 10.50 -13.57
CA PRO A 314 -25.63 9.77 -12.80
C PRO A 314 -25.04 8.68 -11.91
N PHE A 315 -24.07 7.92 -12.42
CA PHE A 315 -23.39 6.89 -11.64
C PHE A 315 -22.55 7.51 -10.51
N ILE A 316 -21.82 8.60 -10.79
CA ILE A 316 -20.98 9.29 -9.80
C ILE A 316 -21.80 9.89 -8.66
N VAL A 317 -22.93 10.53 -8.97
CA VAL A 317 -23.85 11.09 -7.98
C VAL A 317 -24.46 9.97 -7.13
N PHE A 318 -24.91 8.90 -7.78
CA PHE A 318 -25.47 7.74 -7.07
C PHE A 318 -24.43 7.07 -6.15
N SER A 319 -23.24 6.78 -6.66
CA SER A 319 -22.18 6.14 -5.88
C SER A 319 -21.72 7.03 -4.72
N GLY A 320 -21.67 8.36 -4.93
CA GLY A 320 -21.35 9.34 -3.91
C GLY A 320 -22.41 9.44 -2.82
N TYR A 321 -23.69 9.41 -3.18
CA TYR A 321 -24.79 9.36 -2.21
C TYR A 321 -24.72 8.12 -1.32
N ILE A 322 -24.48 6.95 -1.92
CA ILE A 322 -24.37 5.69 -1.17
C ILE A 322 -23.14 5.70 -0.24
N GLU A 323 -22.00 6.20 -0.70
CA GLU A 323 -20.81 6.32 0.14
C GLU A 323 -21.04 7.31 1.29
N TRP A 324 -21.65 8.46 1.03
CA TRP A 324 -22.01 9.43 2.06
C TRP A 324 -22.94 8.84 3.14
N GLN A 325 -23.99 8.13 2.74
CA GLN A 325 -24.93 7.49 3.66
C GLN A 325 -24.28 6.36 4.46
N LYS A 326 -23.60 5.42 3.78
CA LYS A 326 -23.11 4.19 4.43
C LYS A 326 -21.75 4.32 5.10
N ARG A 327 -20.82 5.12 4.56
CA ARG A 327 -19.48 5.29 5.13
C ARG A 327 -19.40 6.45 6.12
N TYR A 328 -20.18 7.51 5.92
CA TYR A 328 -20.10 8.74 6.72
C TYR A 328 -21.37 9.03 7.54
N GLY A 329 -22.26 8.05 7.68
CA GLY A 329 -23.46 8.14 8.51
C GLY A 329 -24.48 9.19 8.06
N GLY A 330 -24.35 9.72 6.83
CA GLY A 330 -25.25 10.77 6.34
C GLY A 330 -25.08 12.14 7.02
N HIS A 331 -23.95 12.40 7.69
CA HIS A 331 -23.72 13.70 8.32
C HIS A 331 -23.42 14.79 7.27
N LEU A 332 -24.10 15.93 7.38
CA LEU A 332 -23.88 17.10 6.52
C LEU A 332 -22.88 18.06 7.17
N THR A 333 -21.60 17.84 6.92
CA THR A 333 -20.55 18.81 7.27
C THR A 333 -20.35 19.80 6.12
N ASN A 334 -19.71 20.95 6.38
CA ASN A 334 -19.38 21.93 5.34
C ASN A 334 -18.62 21.31 4.16
N ILE A 335 -17.78 20.30 4.42
CA ILE A 335 -17.03 19.59 3.38
C ILE A 335 -17.97 18.82 2.44
N PHE A 336 -18.95 18.10 2.99
CA PHE A 336 -19.94 17.39 2.17
C PHE A 336 -20.86 18.33 1.42
N VAL A 337 -21.28 19.44 2.04
CA VAL A 337 -22.10 20.47 1.37
C VAL A 337 -21.37 21.05 0.16
N ILE A 338 -20.09 21.41 0.31
CA ILE A 338 -19.29 21.94 -0.81
C ILE A 338 -19.15 20.88 -1.92
N LYS A 339 -18.87 19.62 -1.58
CA LYS A 339 -18.78 18.53 -2.58
C LYS A 339 -20.08 18.34 -3.35
N ILE A 340 -21.22 18.32 -2.67
CA ILE A 340 -22.55 18.20 -3.30
C ILE A 340 -22.80 19.38 -4.22
N LEU A 341 -22.53 20.61 -3.76
CA LEU A 341 -22.67 21.82 -4.58
C LEU A 341 -21.80 21.76 -5.84
N CYS A 342 -20.52 21.40 -5.71
CA CYS A 342 -19.62 21.26 -6.85
C CYS A 342 -20.11 20.19 -7.83
N ALA A 343 -20.58 19.03 -7.34
CA ALA A 343 -21.14 17.98 -8.20
C ALA A 343 -22.40 18.45 -8.95
N THR A 344 -23.28 19.21 -8.28
CA THR A 344 -24.45 19.81 -8.92
C THR A 344 -24.05 20.82 -9.99
N VAL A 345 -23.08 21.70 -9.71
CA VAL A 345 -22.57 22.66 -10.69
C VAL A 345 -22.01 21.93 -11.90
N VAL A 346 -21.15 20.93 -11.71
CA VAL A 346 -20.56 20.14 -12.81
C VAL A 346 -21.65 19.43 -13.63
N ALA A 347 -22.63 18.79 -12.99
CA ALA A 347 -23.71 18.12 -13.70
C ALA A 347 -24.55 19.10 -14.53
N ALA A 348 -24.99 20.19 -13.90
CA ALA A 348 -25.82 21.20 -14.54
C ALA A 348 -25.08 21.91 -15.68
N SER A 349 -23.81 22.27 -15.49
CA SER A 349 -23.00 22.88 -16.54
C SER A 349 -22.73 21.91 -17.68
N ALA A 350 -22.39 20.65 -17.41
CA ALA A 350 -22.13 19.66 -18.47
C ALA A 350 -23.37 19.42 -19.33
N VAL A 351 -24.54 19.26 -18.70
CA VAL A 351 -25.82 19.12 -19.42
C VAL A 351 -26.16 20.39 -20.19
N GLY A 352 -25.99 21.57 -19.57
CA GLY A 352 -26.23 22.86 -20.22
C GLY A 352 -25.34 23.09 -21.43
N ILE A 353 -24.04 22.81 -21.31
CA ILE A 353 -23.06 22.89 -22.40
C ILE A 353 -23.44 21.93 -23.52
N MET A 354 -23.77 20.68 -23.20
CA MET A 354 -24.18 19.68 -24.19
C MET A 354 -25.44 20.13 -24.95
N ILE A 355 -26.46 20.62 -24.24
CA ILE A 355 -27.69 21.14 -24.87
C ILE A 355 -27.39 22.37 -25.72
N TRP A 356 -26.54 23.28 -25.24
CA TRP A 356 -26.15 24.46 -26.00
C TRP A 356 -25.47 24.05 -27.31
N TRP A 357 -24.55 23.09 -27.28
CA TRP A 357 -23.88 22.59 -28.47
C TRP A 357 -24.83 21.93 -29.48
N ILE A 358 -25.88 21.24 -28.99
CA ILE A 358 -26.91 20.64 -29.85
C ILE A 358 -27.74 21.73 -30.55
N ILE A 359 -28.01 22.85 -29.87
CA ILE A 359 -28.79 23.98 -30.42
C ILE A 359 -27.95 24.84 -31.37
N ASP A 360 -26.70 25.12 -31.00
CA ASP A 360 -25.73 25.89 -31.78
C ASP A 360 -24.43 25.09 -31.94
N PRO A 361 -24.32 24.27 -33.00
CA PRO A 361 -23.15 23.44 -33.26
C PRO A 361 -21.84 24.21 -33.41
N ASN A 362 -21.91 25.51 -33.73
CA ASN A 362 -20.76 26.37 -33.94
C ASN A 362 -20.52 27.32 -32.76
N VAL A 363 -21.11 27.05 -31.58
CA VAL A 363 -20.99 27.93 -30.41
C VAL A 363 -19.55 28.16 -29.97
N ALA A 364 -18.66 27.18 -30.20
CA ALA A 364 -17.24 27.26 -29.88
C ALA A 364 -16.38 27.79 -31.05
N ASP A 365 -16.98 28.04 -32.23
CA ASP A 365 -16.30 28.57 -33.41
C ASP A 365 -15.81 30.03 -33.18
N ALA A 366 -14.72 30.38 -33.86
CA ALA A 366 -14.16 31.73 -33.87
C ALA A 366 -14.97 32.79 -34.63
N THR A 367 -16.17 32.46 -35.09
CA THR A 367 -17.14 33.40 -35.64
C THR A 367 -18.33 33.64 -34.69
N SER A 368 -18.56 32.74 -33.71
CA SER A 368 -19.69 32.85 -32.79
C SER A 368 -19.53 34.04 -31.84
N PRO A 369 -20.58 34.86 -31.62
CA PRO A 369 -20.56 35.95 -30.63
C PRO A 369 -20.57 35.41 -29.19
N ASN A 370 -21.07 34.19 -28.98
CA ASN A 370 -21.25 33.60 -27.65
C ASN A 370 -20.06 32.77 -27.18
N ARG A 371 -19.01 32.61 -28.00
CA ARG A 371 -17.89 31.69 -27.73
C ARG A 371 -17.20 31.92 -26.37
N TRP A 372 -17.05 33.19 -25.96
CA TRP A 372 -16.39 33.53 -24.72
C TRP A 372 -17.26 33.24 -23.50
N LEU A 373 -18.58 33.43 -23.63
CA LEU A 373 -19.53 33.02 -22.60
C LEU A 373 -19.57 31.49 -22.47
N PHE A 374 -19.60 30.79 -23.60
CA PHE A 374 -19.51 29.33 -23.64
C PHE A 374 -18.21 28.80 -22.99
N PHE A 375 -17.08 29.43 -23.30
CA PHE A 375 -15.79 29.11 -22.69
C PHE A 375 -15.79 29.40 -21.18
N LEU A 376 -16.41 30.49 -20.73
CA LEU A 376 -16.52 30.84 -19.31
C LEU A 376 -17.36 29.81 -18.52
N VAL A 377 -18.44 29.29 -19.10
CA VAL A 377 -19.22 28.21 -18.47
C VAL A 377 -18.39 26.93 -18.35
N ASN A 378 -17.56 26.62 -19.35
CA ASN A 378 -16.61 25.50 -19.31
C ASN A 378 -15.53 25.71 -18.23
N LEU A 379 -15.03 26.94 -18.04
CA LEU A 379 -14.11 27.27 -16.94
C LEU A 379 -14.78 27.16 -15.56
N MET A 380 -16.05 27.56 -15.43
CA MET A 380 -16.82 27.36 -14.19
C MET A 380 -16.95 25.87 -13.87
N MET A 381 -17.26 25.04 -14.86
CA MET A 381 -17.32 23.57 -14.72
C MET A 381 -15.97 23.00 -14.25
N LEU A 382 -14.87 23.44 -14.86
CA LEU A 382 -13.51 23.05 -14.46
C LEU A 382 -13.18 23.48 -13.03
N GLY A 383 -13.51 24.70 -12.64
CA GLY A 383 -13.32 25.19 -11.28
C GLY A 383 -14.06 24.35 -10.25
N ALA A 384 -15.33 24.02 -10.51
CA ALA A 384 -16.12 23.15 -9.64
C ALA A 384 -15.53 21.74 -9.53
N ALA A 385 -15.11 21.14 -10.66
CA ALA A 385 -14.46 19.83 -10.66
C ALA A 385 -13.12 19.84 -9.90
N ALA A 386 -12.30 20.88 -10.10
CA ALA A 386 -11.02 21.03 -9.41
C ALA A 386 -11.19 21.17 -7.89
N VAL A 387 -12.16 21.97 -7.43
CA VAL A 387 -12.48 22.11 -6.00
C VAL A 387 -12.96 20.77 -5.43
N ALA A 388 -13.86 20.07 -6.11
CA ALA A 388 -14.33 18.76 -5.68
C ALA A 388 -13.19 17.73 -5.59
N GLY A 389 -12.29 17.72 -6.59
CA GLY A 389 -11.11 16.87 -6.64
C GLY A 389 -10.10 17.18 -5.53
N PHE A 390 -9.79 18.46 -5.29
CA PHE A 390 -8.88 18.91 -4.23
C PHE A 390 -9.38 18.48 -2.85
N ILE A 391 -10.66 18.72 -2.56
CA ILE A 391 -11.28 18.28 -1.31
C ILE A 391 -11.29 16.75 -1.23
N GLY A 392 -11.54 16.06 -2.35
CA GLY A 392 -11.45 14.60 -2.46
C GLY A 392 -10.07 14.06 -2.07
N GLY A 393 -9.00 14.65 -2.60
CA GLY A 393 -7.61 14.25 -2.32
C GLY A 393 -7.24 14.36 -0.85
N ARG A 394 -7.73 15.39 -0.14
CA ARG A 394 -7.52 15.55 1.32
C ARG A 394 -8.13 14.44 2.17
N PHE A 395 -9.09 13.67 1.66
CA PHE A 395 -9.59 12.49 2.37
C PHE A 395 -8.63 11.30 2.27
N VAL A 396 -7.82 11.24 1.21
CA VAL A 396 -6.92 10.12 0.90
C VAL A 396 -5.54 10.37 1.51
N PHE A 397 -5.01 11.57 1.33
CA PHE A 397 -3.69 11.97 1.80
C PHE A 397 -3.86 12.84 3.05
N LYS A 398 -3.44 12.29 4.20
CA LYS A 398 -3.44 12.96 5.50
C LYS A 398 -2.11 13.69 5.62
N ASP A 399 -2.12 15.00 5.44
CA ASP A 399 -1.01 15.86 5.83
C ASP A 399 -1.04 16.15 7.35
#